data_AF-A0A6N8JJU4-F1
#
_entry.id   AF-A0A6N8JJU4-F1
#
_cell.length_a   1.000
_cell.length_b   1.000
_cell.length_c   1.000
_cell.angle_alpha   90.00
_cell.angle_beta   90.00
_cell.angle_gamma   90.00
#
_symmetry.space_group_name_H-M   'P 1'
#
loop_
_entity.id
_entity.type
_entity.pdbx_description
1 polymer ?
#
loop_
_entity_poly.entity_id
_entity_poly.type
_entity_poly.pdbx_seq_one_letter_code
_entity_poly.pdbx_strand_id
1 'polypeptide(L)'
;MASLIHSSKNEKGSMPISFANKSRSKTRRADDTASSVTAFTASEVECLAILEHRRWLQERQKAGWRYGATKDVEAKRSPYLVPWEELPDRAREWNRSAVRSIPSLLASVNLAVVK
;
A
#
# COMPACT_ATOMS: atom_id res chain seq x y z
N MET A 1 19.04 -51.57 -42.56
CA MET A 1 19.70 -52.15 -41.38
C MET A 1 18.63 -52.43 -40.34
N ALA A 2 18.44 -53.71 -40.02
CA ALA A 2 17.50 -54.22 -39.03
C ALA A 2 18.09 -54.18 -37.61
N SER A 3 17.24 -54.51 -36.62
CA SER A 3 17.50 -54.80 -35.19
C SER A 3 17.29 -53.61 -34.25
N LEU A 4 16.65 -53.72 -33.07
CA LEU A 4 15.95 -54.80 -32.37
C LEU A 4 15.09 -54.16 -31.25
N ILE A 5 13.99 -54.82 -30.90
CA ILE A 5 13.01 -54.50 -29.85
C ILE A 5 13.59 -54.78 -28.45
N HIS A 6 13.07 -54.15 -27.37
CA HIS A 6 12.64 -54.69 -26.05
C HIS A 6 12.14 -53.50 -25.20
N SER A 7 10.83 -53.23 -25.11
CA SER A 7 9.85 -53.78 -24.15
C SER A 7 10.19 -53.51 -22.67
N SER A 8 9.47 -52.58 -22.04
CA SER A 8 9.17 -52.64 -20.61
C SER A 8 7.77 -52.07 -20.35
N LYS A 9 6.90 -52.93 -19.82
CA LYS A 9 5.57 -52.61 -19.28
C LYS A 9 5.66 -52.70 -17.76
N ASN A 10 5.05 -51.75 -17.05
CA ASN A 10 4.36 -51.91 -15.76
C ASN A 10 3.81 -50.53 -15.33
N GLU A 11 2.50 -50.29 -15.36
CA GLU A 11 1.42 -50.72 -14.46
C GLU A 11 1.17 -49.78 -13.25
N LYS A 12 0.04 -49.07 -13.36
CA LYS A 12 -1.02 -48.83 -12.37
C LYS A 12 -0.66 -48.26 -10.99
N GLY A 13 -1.11 -47.03 -10.76
CA GLY A 13 -1.37 -46.45 -9.45
C GLY A 13 -2.60 -45.53 -9.50
N SER A 14 -3.79 -46.12 -9.48
CA SER A 14 -5.05 -45.43 -9.17
C SER A 14 -5.17 -45.32 -7.65
N MET A 15 -5.44 -44.13 -7.11
CA MET A 15 -6.58 -43.84 -6.22
C MET A 15 -6.42 -42.47 -5.52
N PRO A 16 -7.54 -41.79 -5.21
CA PRO A 16 -7.59 -40.39 -4.81
C PRO A 16 -7.41 -40.23 -3.30
N ILE A 17 -6.80 -39.13 -2.85
CA ILE A 17 -6.80 -38.78 -1.43
C ILE A 17 -7.93 -37.79 -1.15
N SER A 18 -8.89 -38.33 -0.42
CA SER A 18 -10.07 -37.77 0.23
C SER A 18 -9.91 -36.38 0.87
N PHE A 19 -10.99 -35.62 0.79
CA PHE A 19 -11.32 -34.43 1.57
C PHE A 19 -11.01 -34.58 3.06
N ALA A 20 -10.23 -33.66 3.61
CA ALA A 20 -10.25 -33.33 5.03
C ALA A 20 -10.94 -31.97 5.21
N ASN A 21 -12.26 -32.01 5.45
CA ASN A 21 -12.98 -30.87 6.00
C ASN A 21 -12.55 -30.68 7.46
N LYS A 22 -11.49 -29.91 7.69
CA LYS A 22 -11.14 -29.48 9.05
C LYS A 22 -11.98 -28.26 9.37
N SER A 23 -13.15 -28.50 9.97
CA SER A 23 -13.92 -27.51 10.72
C SER A 23 -12.97 -26.75 11.64
N ARG A 24 -12.56 -25.55 11.22
CA ARG A 24 -11.71 -24.70 12.03
C ARG A 24 -12.62 -24.03 13.05
N SER A 25 -12.65 -24.66 14.22
CA SER A 25 -13.27 -24.17 15.45
C SER A 25 -12.96 -22.69 15.66
N LYS A 26 -14.06 -21.95 15.71
CA LYS A 26 -14.28 -20.61 16.28
C LYS A 26 -13.38 -20.36 17.51
N THR A 27 -12.20 -19.78 17.32
CA THR A 27 -11.55 -18.99 18.38
C THR A 27 -12.01 -17.56 18.21
N ARG A 28 -13.09 -17.20 18.91
CA ARG A 28 -13.34 -15.80 19.27
C ARG A 28 -12.11 -15.35 20.05
N ARG A 29 -11.25 -14.52 19.45
CA ARG A 29 -10.26 -13.79 20.24
C ARG A 29 -11.05 -12.86 21.17
N ALA A 30 -10.78 -13.02 22.45
CA ALA A 30 -11.27 -12.14 23.50
C ALA A 30 -10.75 -10.72 23.24
N ASP A 31 -11.66 -9.75 23.34
CA ASP A 31 -11.45 -8.31 23.53
C ASP A 31 -10.12 -7.72 23.01
N ASP A 32 -10.11 -7.38 21.72
CA ASP A 32 -9.18 -6.41 21.16
C ASP A 32 -9.72 -5.00 21.50
N THR A 33 -9.51 -4.56 22.74
CA THR A 33 -9.88 -3.21 23.23
C THR A 33 -8.96 -2.11 22.69
N ALA A 34 -8.32 -2.34 21.54
CA ALA A 34 -7.58 -1.31 20.84
C ALA A 34 -8.57 -0.31 20.25
N SER A 35 -8.55 0.93 20.76
CA SER A 35 -9.37 2.02 20.22
C SER A 35 -8.92 2.33 18.79
N SER A 36 -9.73 1.92 17.82
CA SER A 36 -9.46 2.15 16.40
C SER A 36 -9.64 3.64 16.07
N VAL A 37 -8.67 4.23 15.37
CA VAL A 37 -8.76 5.60 14.87
C VAL A 37 -9.70 5.65 13.67
N THR A 38 -10.83 6.33 13.84
CA THR A 38 -11.81 6.57 12.76
C THR A 38 -11.58 7.90 12.04
N ALA A 39 -10.90 8.85 12.70
CA ALA A 39 -10.48 10.13 12.13
C ALA A 39 -9.24 10.65 12.88
N PHE A 40 -8.39 11.38 12.16
CA PHE A 40 -7.27 12.11 12.75
C PHE A 40 -7.72 13.48 13.26
N THR A 41 -7.09 13.95 14.33
CA THR A 41 -7.23 15.34 14.81
C THR A 41 -6.60 16.33 13.83
N ALA A 42 -6.94 17.61 13.91
CA ALA A 42 -6.40 18.63 13.02
C ALA A 42 -4.87 18.73 13.07
N SER A 43 -4.27 18.57 14.25
CA SER A 43 -2.81 18.57 14.43
C SER A 43 -2.14 17.33 13.86
N GLU A 44 -2.74 16.15 14.06
CA GLU A 44 -2.27 14.90 13.43
C GLU A 44 -2.35 15.02 11.90
N VAL A 45 -3.44 15.58 11.35
CA VAL A 45 -3.56 15.82 9.90
C VAL A 45 -2.45 16.73 9.38
N GLU A 46 -2.18 17.85 10.05
CA GLU A 46 -1.13 18.78 9.62
C GLU A 46 0.25 18.13 9.67
N CYS A 47 0.57 17.44 10.77
CA CYS A 47 1.84 16.74 10.94
C CYS A 47 2.06 15.68 9.85
N LEU A 48 1.07 14.82 9.62
CA LEU A 48 1.15 13.77 8.61
C LEU A 48 1.21 14.35 7.18
N ALA A 49 0.51 15.46 6.91
CA ALA A 49 0.55 16.11 5.61
C ALA A 49 1.94 16.72 5.31
N ILE A 50 2.59 17.32 6.31
CA ILE A 50 3.98 17.80 6.23
C ILE A 50 4.93 16.62 5.94
N LEU A 51 4.75 15.50 6.64
CA LEU A 51 5.58 14.31 6.43
C LEU A 51 5.40 13.73 5.03
N GLU A 52 4.17 13.66 4.51
CA GLU A 52 3.93 13.19 3.14
C GLU A 52 4.56 14.13 2.11
N HIS A 53 4.42 15.45 2.27
CA HIS A 53 5.09 16.41 1.38
C HIS A 53 6.61 16.24 1.39
N ARG A 54 7.20 16.05 2.58
CA ARG A 54 8.65 15.79 2.71
C ARG A 54 9.06 14.48 2.05
N ARG A 55 8.27 13.41 2.20
CA ARG A 55 8.49 12.12 1.52
C ARG A 55 8.48 12.31 0.00
N TRP A 56 7.48 13.01 -0.52
CA TRP A 56 7.35 13.32 -1.95
C TRP A 56 8.49 14.20 -2.47
N LEU A 57 8.90 15.24 -1.74
CA LEU A 57 10.05 16.08 -2.08
C LEU A 57 11.32 15.24 -2.26
N GLN A 58 11.61 14.37 -1.29
CA GLN A 58 12.79 13.49 -1.34
C GLN A 58 12.74 12.54 -2.53
N GLU A 59 11.59 11.93 -2.81
CA GLU A 59 11.39 11.06 -3.96
C GLU A 59 11.65 11.82 -5.27
N ARG A 60 11.10 13.03 -5.40
CA ARG A 60 11.25 13.88 -6.59
C ARG A 60 12.70 14.32 -6.79
N GLN A 61 13.38 14.75 -5.73
CA GLN A 61 14.79 15.14 -5.79
C GLN A 61 15.67 13.96 -6.24
N LYS A 62 15.47 12.76 -5.67
CA LYS A 62 16.18 11.54 -6.09
C LYS A 62 15.92 11.19 -7.56
N ALA A 63 14.72 11.47 -8.06
CA ALA A 63 14.37 11.26 -9.47
C ALA A 63 14.87 12.39 -10.41
N GLY A 64 15.65 13.35 -9.89
CA GLY A 64 16.25 14.44 -10.66
C GLY A 64 15.32 15.62 -10.92
N TRP A 65 14.21 15.73 -10.18
CA TRP A 65 13.35 16.91 -10.27
C TRP A 65 13.94 18.09 -9.52
N ARG A 66 13.70 19.28 -10.06
CA ARG A 66 14.16 20.56 -9.51
C ARG A 66 13.05 21.60 -9.51
N TYR A 67 13.21 22.62 -8.68
CA TYR A 67 12.28 23.74 -8.68
C TYR A 67 12.18 24.40 -10.07
N GLY A 68 10.98 24.86 -10.41
CA GLY A 68 10.71 25.75 -11.54
C GLY A 68 9.34 26.41 -11.38
N ALA A 69 9.22 27.66 -11.82
CA ALA A 69 8.00 28.46 -11.63
C ALA A 69 6.74 27.82 -12.24
N THR A 70 6.91 27.00 -13.26
CA THR A 70 5.84 26.21 -13.90
C THR A 70 6.22 24.74 -13.91
N LYS A 71 5.20 23.88 -13.96
CA LYS A 71 5.39 22.44 -14.06
C LYS A 71 5.82 22.10 -15.50
N ASP A 72 6.94 21.40 -15.62
CA ASP A 72 7.46 20.88 -16.88
C ASP A 72 7.96 19.45 -16.61
N VAL A 73 7.30 18.47 -17.21
CA VAL A 73 7.59 17.06 -16.95
C VAL A 73 8.87 16.61 -17.67
N GLU A 74 9.08 17.09 -18.89
CA GLU A 74 10.25 16.76 -19.71
C GLU A 74 11.53 17.30 -19.08
N ALA A 75 11.51 18.56 -18.64
CA ALA A 75 12.65 19.18 -17.96
C ALA A 75 12.73 18.85 -16.45
N LYS A 76 11.82 18.00 -15.95
CA LYS A 76 11.65 17.64 -14.54
C LYS A 76 11.62 18.84 -13.60
N ARG A 77 10.79 19.84 -13.93
CA ARG A 77 10.56 21.02 -13.10
C ARG A 77 9.17 21.01 -12.46
N SER A 78 9.11 21.43 -11.20
CA SER A 78 7.84 21.57 -10.49
C SER A 78 7.86 22.79 -9.59
N PRO A 79 6.77 23.58 -9.54
CA PRO A 79 6.64 24.73 -8.63
C PRO A 79 6.43 24.29 -7.18
N TYR A 80 6.11 23.01 -6.95
CA TYR A 80 5.82 22.47 -5.63
C TYR A 80 7.07 21.94 -4.91
N LEU A 81 8.26 22.05 -5.51
CA LEU A 81 9.53 21.66 -4.88
C LEU A 81 10.06 22.77 -3.98
N VAL A 82 9.25 23.15 -2.99
CA VAL A 82 9.50 24.22 -2.01
C VAL A 82 9.19 23.73 -0.59
N PRO A 83 9.70 24.40 0.46
CA PRO A 83 9.31 24.14 1.85
C PRO A 83 7.78 24.19 2.06
N TRP A 84 7.27 23.53 3.10
CA TRP A 84 5.83 23.42 3.36
C TRP A 84 5.16 24.78 3.53
N GLU A 85 5.86 25.71 4.16
CA GLU A 85 5.42 27.07 4.47
C GLU A 85 5.20 27.89 3.20
N GLU A 86 5.99 27.63 2.16
CA GLU A 86 5.93 28.29 0.85
C GLU A 86 4.98 27.59 -0.14
N LEU A 87 4.51 26.39 0.18
CA LEU A 87 3.62 25.63 -0.68
C LEU A 87 2.25 26.35 -0.79
N PRO A 88 1.66 26.50 -2.00
CA PRO A 88 0.33 27.09 -2.13
C PRO A 88 -0.71 26.34 -1.29
N ASP A 89 -1.66 27.07 -0.70
CA ASP A 89 -2.68 26.48 0.19
C ASP A 89 -3.44 25.33 -0.46
N ARG A 90 -3.76 25.45 -1.75
CA ARG A 90 -4.42 24.40 -2.51
C ARG A 90 -3.59 23.11 -2.56
N ALA A 91 -2.27 23.23 -2.68
CA ALA A 91 -1.37 22.08 -2.69
C ALA A 91 -1.15 21.51 -1.28
N ARG A 92 -1.12 22.35 -0.23
CA ARG A 92 -1.19 21.87 1.17
C ARG A 92 -2.47 21.06 1.41
N GLU A 93 -3.60 21.55 0.90
CA GLU A 93 -4.89 20.87 1.07
C GLU A 93 -4.96 19.51 0.37
N TRP A 94 -4.28 19.32 -0.77
CA TRP A 94 -4.16 17.98 -1.37
C TRP A 94 -3.52 16.97 -0.43
N ASN A 95 -2.46 17.36 0.28
CA ASN A 95 -1.79 16.50 1.27
C ASN A 95 -2.69 16.24 2.48
N ARG A 96 -3.36 17.27 3.01
CA ARG A 96 -4.31 17.11 4.13
C ARG A 96 -5.49 16.22 3.77
N SER A 97 -6.04 16.39 2.57
CA SER A 97 -7.14 15.57 2.04
C SER A 97 -6.72 14.11 1.91
N ALA A 98 -5.51 13.85 1.39
CA ALA A 98 -4.94 12.51 1.33
C ALA A 98 -4.80 11.86 2.71
N VAL A 99 -4.34 12.63 3.72
CA VAL A 99 -4.25 12.11 5.10
C VAL A 99 -5.62 11.79 5.69
N ARG A 100 -6.61 12.68 5.49
CA ARG A 100 -7.97 12.48 6.02
C ARG A 100 -8.68 11.27 5.42
N SER A 101 -8.29 10.82 4.23
CA SER A 101 -8.89 9.63 3.59
C SER A 101 -8.28 8.30 4.06
N ILE A 102 -7.15 8.31 4.77
CA ILE A 102 -6.48 7.07 5.20
C ILE A 102 -7.39 6.19 6.08
N PRO A 103 -8.07 6.69 7.13
CA PRO A 103 -8.90 5.82 7.98
C PRO A 103 -10.03 5.14 7.21
N SER A 104 -10.71 5.86 6.31
CA SER A 104 -11.79 5.30 5.50
C SER A 104 -11.29 4.32 4.44
N LEU A 105 -10.13 4.59 3.84
CA LEU A 105 -9.47 3.66 2.91
C LEU A 105 -9.11 2.35 3.61
N LEU A 106 -8.51 2.39 4.80
CA LEU A 106 -8.17 1.19 5.57
C LEU A 106 -9.44 0.40 5.96
N ALA A 107 -10.48 1.09 6.40
CA ALA A 107 -11.75 0.46 6.76
C ALA A 107 -12.38 -0.30 5.57
N SER A 108 -12.22 0.20 4.34
CA SER A 108 -12.74 -0.46 3.12
C SER A 108 -12.13 -1.84 2.85
N VAL A 109 -10.95 -2.12 3.43
CA VAL A 109 -10.24 -3.41 3.34
C VAL A 109 -10.14 -4.11 4.70
N ASN A 110 -11.02 -3.76 5.64
CA ASN A 110 -11.07 -4.32 6.99
C ASN A 110 -9.77 -4.15 7.80
N LEU A 111 -9.02 -3.07 7.54
CA LEU A 111 -7.87 -2.64 8.32
C LEU A 111 -8.21 -1.40 9.14
N ALA A 112 -7.47 -1.17 10.23
CA ALA A 112 -7.63 0.00 11.07
C ALA A 112 -6.27 0.45 11.64
N VAL A 113 -6.16 1.73 11.92
CA VAL A 113 -5.09 2.27 12.77
C VAL A 113 -5.52 2.08 14.22
N VAL A 114 -4.63 1.55 15.06
CA VAL A 114 -4.85 1.36 16.49
C VAL A 114 -3.90 2.27 17.28
N LYS A 115 -4.34 2.77 18.43
CA LYS A 115 -3.51 3.51 19.39
C LYS A 115 -3.03 2.60 20.52
#